data_AF-A0A6I7N165-F1
#
_entry.id   AF-A0A6I7N165-F1
#
_cell.length_a   1.000
_cell.length_b   1.000
_cell.length_c   1.000
_cell.angle_alpha   90.00
_cell.angle_beta   90.00
_cell.angle_gamma   90.00
#
_symmetry.space_group_name_H-M   'P 1'
#
loop_
_entity.id
_entity.type
_entity.pdbx_description
1 polymer ?
#
loop_
_entity_poly.entity_id
_entity_poly.type
_entity_poly.pdbx_seq_one_letter_code
_entity_poly.pdbx_strand_id
1 'polypeptide(L)'
;MQNDVTSIGETRRRFAKLEQIREEWRTAMNDLVREYDAEFTDPPITLRIHAHAGGFALRWRRRGRGSKAGGQSVFTLTSEQGRRVIEHLPRPAQRRLLDYDRRAMAMNLHAGIATGTADRLRRYVRVVETLEAWQQEFGV
;
A
#
# COMPACT_ATOMS: atom_id res chain seq x y z
N MET A 1 -33.23 -9.83 -17.40
CA MET A 1 -31.99 -9.29 -16.77
C MET A 1 -30.99 -9.03 -17.87
N GLN A 2 -30.80 -7.77 -18.28
CA GLN A 2 -29.64 -7.42 -19.10
C GLN A 2 -28.41 -7.62 -18.20
N ASN A 3 -27.52 -8.53 -18.61
CA ASN A 3 -26.18 -8.58 -18.05
C ASN A 3 -25.50 -7.29 -18.52
N ASP A 4 -25.45 -6.28 -17.66
CA ASP A 4 -24.65 -5.07 -17.89
C ASP A 4 -23.17 -5.44 -17.84
N VAL A 5 -22.68 -6.04 -18.94
CA VAL A 5 -21.26 -6.23 -19.17
C VAL A 5 -20.66 -4.84 -19.30
N THR A 6 -19.81 -4.46 -18.34
CA THR A 6 -19.15 -3.15 -18.35
C THR A 6 -18.31 -3.04 -19.61
N SER A 7 -18.53 -1.99 -20.41
CA SER A 7 -17.75 -1.80 -21.65
C SER A 7 -16.26 -1.66 -21.37
N ILE A 8 -15.42 -2.03 -22.35
CA ILE A 8 -13.95 -1.85 -22.25
C ILE A 8 -13.60 -0.38 -22.01
N GLY A 9 -14.29 0.54 -22.69
CA GLY A 9 -14.09 1.98 -22.53
C GLY A 9 -14.35 2.45 -21.09
N GLU A 10 -15.45 1.98 -20.47
CA GLU A 10 -15.74 2.28 -19.07
C GLU A 10 -14.72 1.64 -18.13
N THR A 11 -14.31 0.41 -18.41
CA THR A 11 -13.29 -0.27 -17.61
C THR A 11 -11.94 0.45 -17.65
N ARG A 12 -11.50 0.92 -18.82
CA ARG A 12 -10.28 1.71 -18.98
C ARG A 12 -10.36 3.04 -18.22
N ARG A 13 -11.50 3.73 -18.25
CA ARG A 13 -11.72 4.96 -17.44
C ARG A 13 -11.61 4.69 -15.94
N ARG A 14 -12.27 3.63 -15.45
CA ARG A 14 -12.19 3.23 -14.04
C ARG A 14 -10.76 2.86 -13.65
N PHE A 15 -10.03 2.15 -14.51
CA PHE A 15 -8.63 1.83 -14.30
C PHE A 15 -7.78 3.10 -14.17
N ALA A 16 -7.90 4.06 -15.10
CA ALA A 16 -7.17 5.32 -15.03
C ALA A 16 -7.48 6.10 -13.74
N LYS A 17 -8.74 6.11 -13.30
CA LYS A 17 -9.12 6.76 -12.03
C LYS A 17 -8.49 6.06 -10.82
N LEU A 18 -8.40 4.74 -10.82
CA LEU A 18 -7.75 4.00 -9.74
C LEU A 18 -6.24 4.24 -9.71
N GLU A 19 -5.57 4.38 -10.85
CA GLU A 19 -4.17 4.78 -10.90
C GLU A 19 -3.95 6.17 -10.31
N GLN A 20 -4.83 7.14 -10.59
CA GLN A 20 -4.79 8.45 -9.95
C GLN A 20 -4.94 8.34 -8.42
N ILE A 21 -5.94 7.59 -7.95
CA ILE A 21 -6.17 7.36 -6.52
C ILE A 21 -4.96 6.69 -5.87
N ARG A 22 -4.29 5.75 -6.56
CA ARG A 22 -3.06 5.11 -6.06
C ARG A 22 -1.97 6.15 -5.87
N GLU A 23 -1.77 7.07 -6.81
CA GLU A 23 -0.75 8.12 -6.64
C GLU A 23 -1.11 9.11 -5.53
N GLU A 24 -2.39 9.49 -5.40
CA GLU A 24 -2.88 10.31 -4.27
C GLU A 24 -2.55 9.66 -2.92
N TRP A 25 -2.80 8.35 -2.77
CA TRP A 25 -2.46 7.63 -1.55
C TRP A 25 -0.95 7.51 -1.34
N ARG A 26 -0.16 7.37 -2.42
CA ARG A 26 1.30 7.37 -2.31
C ARG A 26 1.81 8.71 -1.77
N THR A 27 1.29 9.83 -2.27
CA THR A 27 1.64 11.16 -1.75
C THR A 27 1.25 11.28 -0.28
N ALA A 28 0.02 10.92 0.09
CA ALA A 28 -0.43 10.97 1.48
C ALA A 28 0.42 10.09 2.43
N MET A 29 0.86 8.91 1.96
CA MET A 29 1.78 8.07 2.72
C MET A 29 3.16 8.70 2.89
N ASN A 30 3.69 9.37 1.86
CA ASN A 30 4.96 10.09 1.96
C ASN A 30 4.85 11.25 2.96
N ASP A 31 3.73 11.97 2.94
CA ASP A 31 3.48 13.07 3.88
C ASP A 31 3.45 12.56 5.32
N LEU A 32 2.80 11.41 5.58
CA LEU A 32 2.80 10.78 6.91
C LEU A 32 4.22 10.38 7.36
N VAL A 33 5.06 9.88 6.45
CA VAL A 33 6.46 9.56 6.75
C VAL A 33 7.25 10.81 7.10
N ARG A 34 7.06 11.92 6.36
CA ARG A 34 7.72 13.20 6.67
C ARG A 34 7.26 13.77 8.01
N GLU A 35 5.97 13.70 8.30
CA GLU A 35 5.40 14.11 9.60
C GLU A 35 6.06 13.33 10.75
N TYR A 36 6.15 12.00 10.61
CA TYR A 36 6.83 11.14 11.58
C TYR A 36 8.31 11.51 11.76
N ASP A 37 9.05 11.63 10.66
CA ASP A 37 10.49 11.94 10.72
C ASP A 37 10.76 13.35 11.27
N ALA A 38 9.83 14.30 11.12
CA ALA A 38 9.92 15.64 11.71
C ALA A 38 9.61 15.63 13.21
N GLU A 39 8.70 14.77 13.66
CA GLU A 39 8.31 14.69 15.07
C GLU A 39 9.34 13.94 15.94
N PHE A 40 9.99 12.92 15.38
CA PHE A 40 10.94 12.09 16.13
C PHE A 40 12.36 12.23 15.58
N THR A 41 13.25 12.88 16.34
CA THR A 41 14.65 13.12 15.94
C THR A 41 15.53 11.86 15.95
N ASP A 42 15.32 10.94 16.90
CA ASP A 42 16.02 9.64 16.95
C ASP A 42 15.02 8.54 17.35
N PRO A 43 14.14 8.12 16.43
CA PRO A 43 13.10 7.17 16.77
C PRO A 43 13.68 5.74 16.86
N PRO A 44 13.16 4.91 17.78
CA PRO A 44 13.59 3.52 17.93
C PRO A 44 13.29 2.66 16.68
N ILE A 45 12.32 3.12 15.87
CA ILE A 45 11.80 2.46 14.67
C ILE A 45 11.46 3.54 13.64
N THR A 46 11.44 3.19 12.37
CA THR A 46 11.09 4.13 11.29
C THR A 46 9.87 3.66 10.53
N LEU A 47 9.01 4.60 10.13
CA LEU A 47 7.90 4.34 9.23
C LEU A 47 8.36 4.56 7.79
N ARG A 48 8.27 3.55 6.92
CA ARG A 48 8.72 3.69 5.53
C ARG A 48 7.73 3.05 4.56
N ILE A 49 7.63 3.62 3.37
CA ILE A 49 6.91 2.99 2.26
C ILE A 49 7.74 1.80 1.78
N HIS A 50 7.08 0.66 1.61
CA HIS A 50 7.64 -0.55 1.05
C HIS A 50 6.87 -0.92 -0.21
N ALA A 51 7.55 -0.88 -1.35
CA ALA A 51 7.04 -1.37 -2.61
C ALA A 51 7.17 -2.90 -2.67
N HIS A 52 6.13 -3.56 -3.19
CA HIS A 52 6.10 -4.99 -3.47
C HIS A 52 5.44 -5.21 -4.83
N ALA A 53 5.48 -6.43 -5.35
CA ALA A 53 4.88 -6.73 -6.65
C ALA A 53 3.40 -6.29 -6.68
N GLY A 54 3.11 -5.28 -7.51
CA GLY A 54 1.77 -4.72 -7.69
C GLY A 54 1.40 -3.52 -6.81
N GLY A 55 2.12 -3.21 -5.73
CA GLY A 55 1.64 -2.20 -4.78
C GLY A 55 2.69 -1.60 -3.86
N PHE A 56 2.21 -0.80 -2.91
CA PHE A 56 3.01 -0.18 -1.87
C PHE A 56 2.23 -0.13 -0.56
N ALA A 57 2.95 -0.18 0.56
CA ALA A 57 2.36 -0.07 1.89
C ALA A 57 3.37 0.54 2.87
N LEU A 58 2.88 1.28 3.85
CA LEU A 58 3.63 1.74 5.00
C LEU A 58 3.96 0.57 5.93
N ARG A 59 5.22 0.52 6.37
CA ARG A 59 5.76 -0.53 7.23
C ARG A 59 6.70 0.05 8.28
N TRP A 60 6.58 -0.45 9.50
CA TRP A 60 7.56 -0.18 10.56
C TRP A 60 8.82 -0.99 10.34
N ARG A 61 9.96 -0.32 10.50
CA ARG A 61 11.29 -0.91 10.36
C ARG A 61 12.12 -0.63 11.58
N ARG A 62 12.89 -1.62 12.03
CA ARG A 62 13.90 -1.44 13.06
C ARG A 62 15.27 -1.42 12.40
N ARG A 63 16.10 -0.41 12.73
CA ARG A 63 17.50 -0.38 12.30
C ARG A 63 18.24 -1.49 13.06
N GLY A 64 18.77 -2.48 12.33
CA GLY A 64 19.58 -3.54 12.95
C GLY A 64 20.85 -2.96 13.55
N ARG A 65 21.10 -3.22 14.84
CA ARG A 65 22.42 -2.98 15.45
C ARG A 65 23.26 -4.24 15.24
N GLY A 66 24.15 -4.23 14.25
CA GLY A 66 25.33 -5.11 14.28
C GLY A 66 25.38 -6.33 13.35
N SER A 67 24.50 -6.51 12.36
CA SER A 67 24.74 -7.57 11.36
C SER A 67 25.61 -7.02 10.21
N LYS A 68 26.75 -7.69 9.94
CA LYS A 68 27.65 -7.43 8.79
C LYS A 68 26.93 -7.50 7.41
N ALA A 69 25.66 -7.86 7.39
CA ALA A 69 24.71 -7.56 6.32
C ALA A 69 23.52 -6.82 6.96
N GLY A 70 23.32 -5.53 6.65
CA GLY A 70 22.32 -4.65 7.27
C GLY A 70 20.86 -5.06 7.05
N GLY A 71 20.40 -6.11 7.72
CA GLY A 71 19.04 -6.60 7.66
C GLY A 71 18.07 -5.63 8.35
N GLN A 72 17.11 -5.12 7.58
CA GLN A 72 15.97 -4.38 8.11
C GLN A 72 14.85 -5.38 8.41
N SER A 73 14.39 -5.48 9.66
CA SER A 73 13.19 -6.25 10.00
C SER A 73 11.95 -5.38 9.84
N VAL A 74 10.95 -5.92 9.12
CA VAL A 74 9.63 -5.31 8.93
C VAL A 74 8.66 -5.98 9.90
N PHE A 75 7.87 -5.19 10.62
CA PHE A 75 6.88 -5.70 11.58
C PHE A 75 5.67 -4.74 11.67
N THR A 76 4.62 -5.19 12.37
CA THR A 76 3.47 -4.37 12.76
C THR A 76 3.57 -3.98 14.22
N LEU A 77 3.06 -2.81 14.62
CA LEU A 77 3.08 -2.42 16.04
C LEU A 77 2.20 -3.31 16.93
N THR A 78 1.24 -4.00 16.32
CA THR A 78 0.39 -5.01 16.98
C THR A 78 1.08 -6.36 17.22
N SER A 79 2.24 -6.60 16.63
CA SER A 79 3.02 -7.83 16.86
C SER A 79 3.69 -7.81 18.24
N GLU A 80 4.15 -8.96 18.72
CA GLU A 80 4.94 -9.04 19.97
C GLU A 80 6.19 -8.14 19.92
N GLN A 81 6.87 -8.10 18.77
CA GLN A 81 8.01 -7.21 18.55
C GLN A 81 7.59 -5.73 18.64
N GLY A 82 6.44 -5.38 18.05
CA GLY A 82 5.88 -4.03 18.10
C GLY A 82 5.51 -3.61 19.52
N ARG A 83 4.85 -4.50 20.27
CA ARG A 83 4.51 -4.30 21.67
C ARG A 83 5.75 -4.03 22.52
N ARG A 84 6.81 -4.84 22.37
CA ARG A 84 8.07 -4.63 23.08
C ARG A 84 8.69 -3.26 22.76
N VAL A 85 8.59 -2.77 21.52
CA VAL A 85 9.08 -1.41 21.19
C VAL A 85 8.28 -0.35 21.94
N ILE A 86 6.95 -0.46 21.96
CA ILE A 86 6.07 0.55 22.58
C ILE A 86 6.25 0.60 24.10
N GLU A 87 6.35 -0.56 24.76
CA GLU A 87 6.40 -0.66 26.23
C GLU A 87 7.57 0.11 26.86
N HIS A 88 8.67 0.29 26.13
CA HIS A 88 9.87 0.99 26.63
C HIS A 88 9.84 2.51 26.37
N LEU A 89 8.78 3.03 25.74
CA LEU A 89 8.68 4.45 25.40
C LEU A 89 7.93 5.26 26.47
N PRO A 90 8.22 6.56 26.62
CA PRO A 90 7.39 7.45 27.41
C PRO A 90 5.93 7.44 26.96
N ARG A 91 4.97 7.50 27.89
CA ARG A 91 3.53 7.46 27.57
C ARG A 91 3.08 8.42 26.46
N PRO A 92 3.58 9.68 26.38
CA PRO A 92 3.23 10.56 25.26
C PRO A 92 3.68 9.99 23.91
N ALA A 93 4.90 9.47 23.82
CA ALA A 93 5.44 8.86 22.60
C ALA A 93 4.66 7.60 22.22
N GLN A 94 4.25 6.77 23.18
CA GLN A 94 3.39 5.60 22.92
C GLN A 94 2.09 5.99 22.22
N ARG A 95 1.39 7.01 22.75
CA ARG A 95 0.13 7.50 22.17
C ARG A 95 0.31 8.00 20.75
N ARG A 96 1.37 8.78 20.50
CA ARG A 96 1.68 9.31 19.16
C ARG A 96 1.99 8.18 18.19
N LEU A 97 2.83 7.22 18.56
CA LEU A 97 3.16 6.07 17.73
C LEU A 97 1.93 5.23 17.34
N LEU A 98 1.03 5.00 18.30
CA LEU A 98 -0.22 4.28 18.03
C LEU A 98 -1.16 5.04 17.08
N ASP A 99 -1.18 6.38 17.15
CA ASP A 99 -1.95 7.18 16.18
C ASP A 99 -1.35 7.08 14.77
N TYR A 100 -0.02 7.17 14.64
CA TYR A 100 0.66 6.91 13.36
C TYR A 100 0.36 5.52 12.81
N ASP A 101 0.34 4.48 13.66
CA ASP A 101 -0.01 3.12 13.24
C ASP A 101 -1.42 3.04 12.68
N ARG A 102 -2.39 3.66 13.37
CA ARG A 102 -3.78 3.69 12.95
C ARG A 102 -3.93 4.37 11.59
N ARG A 103 -3.28 5.52 11.41
CA ARG A 103 -3.27 6.27 10.14
C ARG A 103 -2.60 5.46 9.03
N ALA A 104 -1.46 4.84 9.30
CA ALA A 104 -0.74 4.00 8.35
C ALA A 104 -1.59 2.79 7.92
N MET A 105 -2.28 2.13 8.85
CA MET A 105 -3.17 1.01 8.57
C MET A 105 -4.37 1.42 7.70
N ALA A 106 -4.99 2.58 7.98
CA ALA A 106 -6.06 3.10 7.15
C ALA A 106 -5.59 3.41 5.72
N MET A 107 -4.44 4.09 5.58
CA MET A 107 -3.86 4.38 4.26
C MET A 107 -3.50 3.09 3.50
N ASN A 108 -2.93 2.10 4.19
CA ASN A 108 -2.60 0.80 3.60
C ASN A 108 -3.83 0.07 3.08
N LEU A 109 -4.95 0.11 3.81
CA LEU A 109 -6.21 -0.47 3.38
C LEU A 109 -6.71 0.18 2.09
N HIS A 110 -6.77 1.52 2.05
CA HIS A 110 -7.27 2.23 0.88
C HIS A 110 -6.38 2.03 -0.36
N ALA A 111 -5.05 2.10 -0.19
CA ALA A 111 -4.10 1.82 -1.27
C ALA A 111 -4.20 0.37 -1.75
N GLY A 112 -4.40 -0.58 -0.83
CA GLY A 112 -4.59 -2.00 -1.13
C GLY A 112 -5.87 -2.28 -1.94
N ILE A 113 -6.99 -1.68 -1.55
CA ILE A 113 -8.26 -1.78 -2.28
C ILE A 113 -8.12 -1.22 -3.70
N ALA A 114 -7.53 -0.03 -3.83
CA ALA A 114 -7.34 0.60 -5.13
C ALA A 114 -6.44 -0.25 -6.05
N THR A 115 -5.34 -0.77 -5.50
CA THR A 115 -4.41 -1.65 -6.22
C THR A 115 -5.09 -2.96 -6.65
N GLY A 116 -5.75 -3.66 -5.73
CA GLY A 116 -6.42 -4.92 -6.04
C GLY A 116 -7.54 -4.76 -7.07
N THR A 117 -8.25 -3.62 -7.04
CA THR A 117 -9.27 -3.31 -8.05
C THR A 117 -8.64 -3.00 -9.40
N ALA A 118 -7.58 -2.20 -9.45
CA ALA A 118 -6.88 -1.86 -10.68
C ALA A 118 -6.32 -3.12 -11.38
N ASP A 119 -5.75 -4.05 -10.62
CA ASP A 119 -5.22 -5.31 -11.16
C ASP A 119 -6.32 -6.20 -11.76
N ARG A 120 -7.50 -6.26 -11.12
CA ARG A 120 -8.66 -6.97 -11.66
C ARG A 120 -9.15 -6.35 -12.97
N LEU A 121 -9.26 -5.03 -13.03
CA LEU A 121 -9.68 -4.34 -14.26
C LEU A 121 -8.65 -4.52 -15.38
N ARG A 122 -7.35 -4.42 -15.07
CA ARG A 122 -6.27 -4.68 -16.04
C ARG A 122 -6.34 -6.10 -16.60
N ARG A 123 -6.57 -7.09 -15.73
CA ARG A 123 -6.74 -8.49 -16.14
C ARG A 123 -7.97 -8.66 -17.03
N TYR A 124 -9.10 -8.06 -16.66
CA TYR A 124 -10.31 -8.11 -17.47
C TYR A 124 -10.09 -7.52 -18.86
N VAL A 125 -9.53 -6.31 -18.96
CA VAL A 125 -9.24 -5.66 -20.26
C VAL A 125 -8.36 -6.56 -21.11
N ARG A 126 -7.27 -7.11 -20.56
CA ARG A 126 -6.38 -8.00 -21.29
C ARG A 126 -7.11 -9.24 -21.82
N VAL A 127 -7.98 -9.86 -21.01
CA VAL A 127 -8.74 -11.05 -21.42
C VAL A 127 -9.69 -10.70 -22.56
N VAL A 128 -10.46 -9.61 -22.43
CA VAL A 128 -11.41 -9.22 -23.48
C VAL A 128 -10.69 -8.86 -24.77
N GLU A 129 -9.60 -8.09 -24.73
CA GLU A 129 -8.80 -7.76 -25.92
C GLU A 129 -8.23 -9.02 -26.60
N THR A 130 -7.83 -10.03 -25.81
CA THR A 130 -7.37 -11.31 -26.36
C THR A 130 -8.49 -12.07 -27.06
N LEU A 131 -9.68 -12.09 -26.45
CA LEU A 131 -10.86 -12.75 -27.04
C LEU A 131 -11.30 -12.04 -28.33
N GLU A 132 -11.32 -10.71 -28.35
CA GLU A 132 -11.64 -9.92 -29.55
C GLU A 132 -10.63 -10.19 -30.67
N ALA A 133 -9.34 -10.28 -30.34
CA ALA A 133 -8.31 -10.64 -31.32
C ALA A 133 -8.53 -12.06 -31.90
N TRP A 134 -8.90 -13.03 -31.05
CA TRP A 134 -9.22 -14.39 -31.52
C TRP A 134 -10.47 -14.42 -32.40
N GLN A 135 -11.52 -13.66 -32.07
CA GLN A 135 -12.70 -13.55 -32.92
C GLN A 135 -12.35 -13.03 -34.32
N GLN A 136 -11.45 -12.05 -34.40
CA GLN A 136 -10.95 -11.53 -35.68
C GLN A 136 -10.08 -12.55 -36.43
N GLU A 137 -9.22 -13.29 -35.73
CA GLU A 137 -8.33 -14.30 -36.33
C GLU A 137 -9.11 -15.52 -36.85
N PHE A 138 -10.10 -15.99 -36.09
CA PHE A 138 -10.83 -17.23 -36.37
C PHE A 138 -12.21 -17.00 -37.03
N GLY A 139 -12.63 -15.75 -37.23
CA GLY A 139 -13.87 -15.39 -37.91
C GLY A 139 -15.15 -15.82 -37.16
N VAL A 140 -15.12 -15.77 -35.82
CA VAL A 140 -16.23 -16.19 -34.93
C VAL A 140 -16.89 -15.01 -34.24
#